data_AF-A0A1I3M564-F1
#
_entry.id   AF-A0A1I3M564-F1
#
_cell.length_a   1.000
_cell.length_b   1.000
_cell.length_c   1.000
_cell.angle_alpha   90.00
_cell.angle_beta   90.00
_cell.angle_gamma   90.00
#
_symmetry.space_group_name_H-M   'P 1'
#
loop_
_entity.id
_entity.type
_entity.pdbx_description
1 polymer ?
#
loop_
_entity_poly.entity_id
_entity_poly.type
_entity_poly.pdbx_seq_one_letter_code
_entity_poly.pdbx_strand_id
1 'polypeptide(L)' 'MKKFTTHEEVKNRFFKDPEFHAAYEAEFQNPGPDYQIVYHHEDGTEEIVFDSRSQNGQN' A
#
# COMPACT_ATOMS: atom_id res chain seq x y z
N MET A 1 5.10 -21.69 21.75
CA MET A 1 4.18 -20.97 20.83
C MET A 1 4.99 -19.98 20.02
N LYS A 2 4.91 -20.03 18.68
CA LYS A 2 5.51 -18.98 17.84
C LYS A 2 4.65 -17.72 17.97
N LYS A 3 5.30 -16.57 18.23
CA LYS A 3 4.63 -15.27 18.24
C LYS A 3 4.59 -14.77 16.81
N PHE A 4 3.41 -14.75 16.21
CA PHE A 4 3.20 -14.11 14.91
C PHE A 4 3.01 -12.60 15.14
N THR A 5 3.55 -11.80 14.23
CA THR A 5 3.31 -10.36 14.21
C THR A 5 2.30 -10.10 13.10
N THR A 6 1.22 -9.41 13.41
CA THR A 6 0.20 -9.02 12.44
C THR A 6 0.74 -7.97 11.49
N HIS A 7 0.12 -7.84 10.31
CA HIS A 7 0.46 -6.79 9.34
C HIS A 7 0.36 -5.39 9.98
N GLU A 8 -0.70 -5.16 10.77
CA GLU A 8 -0.89 -3.90 11.49
C GLU A 8 0.23 -3.61 12.51
N GLU A 9 0.65 -4.61 13.28
CA GLU A 9 1.76 -4.45 14.22
C GLU A 9 3.09 -4.16 13.51
N VAL A 10 3.33 -4.75 12.33
CA VAL A 10 4.51 -4.45 11.51
C VAL A 10 4.42 -3.02 10.99
N LYS A 11 3.28 -2.63 10.39
CA LYS A 11 3.03 -1.28 9.89
C LYS A 11 3.26 -0.23 10.98
N ASN A 12 2.67 -0.41 12.15
CA ASN A 12 2.82 0.52 13.28
C ASN A 12 4.27 0.64 13.79
N ARG A 13 5.12 -0.38 13.60
CA ARG A 13 6.55 -0.28 13.92
C ARG A 13 7.30 0.57 12.89
N PHE A 14 7.04 0.37 11.61
CA PHE A 14 7.68 1.12 10.53
C PHE A 14 7.24 2.59 10.49
N PHE A 15 5.99 2.89 10.82
CA PHE A 15 5.49 4.27 10.90
C PHE A 15 6.14 5.12 12.01
N LYS A 16 6.95 4.53 12.89
CA LYS A 16 7.79 5.28 13.85
C LYS A 16 9.01 5.91 13.18
N ASP A 17 9.39 5.41 12.00
CA ASP A 17 10.46 5.97 11.19
C ASP A 17 9.87 7.08 10.30
N PRO A 18 10.33 8.34 10.46
CA PRO A 18 9.82 9.46 9.68
C PRO A 18 10.14 9.36 8.19
N GLU A 19 11.26 8.73 7.79
CA GLU A 19 11.61 8.54 6.38
C GLU A 19 10.66 7.52 5.73
N PHE A 20 10.39 6.42 6.43
CA PHE A 20 9.40 5.44 6.00
C PHE A 20 8.00 6.05 5.88
N HIS A 21 7.59 6.83 6.89
CA HIS A 21 6.26 7.45 6.88
C HIS A 21 6.11 8.43 5.70
N ALA A 22 7.11 9.29 5.48
CA ALA A 22 7.10 10.23 4.36
C ALA A 22 7.06 9.53 2.99
N ALA A 23 7.83 8.44 2.83
CA ALA A 23 7.80 7.64 1.62
C ALA A 23 6.44 6.96 1.40
N TYR A 24 5.86 6.36 2.45
CA TYR A 24 4.54 5.74 2.39
C TYR A 24 3.45 6.74 1.97
N GLU A 25 3.44 7.95 2.54
CA GLU A 25 2.48 8.98 2.18
C GLU A 25 2.68 9.47 0.74
N ALA A 26 3.93 9.68 0.32
CA ALA A 26 4.25 10.10 -1.05
C ALA A 26 3.78 9.06 -2.09
N GLU A 27 4.04 7.78 -1.84
CA GLU A 27 3.61 6.68 -2.71
C GLU A 27 2.09 6.48 -2.67
N PHE A 28 1.43 6.71 -1.53
CA PHE A 28 -0.03 6.65 -1.46
C PHE A 28 -0.72 7.78 -2.26
N GLN A 29 -0.13 8.99 -2.26
CA GLN A 29 -0.68 10.12 -3.01
C GLN A 29 -0.41 10.03 -4.52
N ASN A 30 0.77 9.55 -4.89
CA ASN A 30 1.19 9.39 -6.28
C ASN A 30 1.77 7.99 -6.50
N PRO A 31 0.91 6.95 -6.52
CA PRO A 31 1.36 5.60 -6.81
C PRO A 31 2.06 5.59 -8.17
N GLY A 32 3.26 5.01 -8.21
CA GLY A 32 3.98 4.84 -9.47
C GLY A 32 3.12 4.10 -10.51
N PRO A 33 3.43 4.20 -11.81
CA PRO A 33 2.64 3.55 -12.86
C PRO A 33 2.51 2.03 -12.69
N ASP A 34 3.44 1.40 -11.96
CA ASP A 34 3.46 -0.04 -11.69
C ASP A 34 2.81 -0.42 -10.33
N TYR A 35 2.26 0.55 -9.60
CA TYR A 35 1.59 0.28 -8.32
C TYR A 35 0.27 -0.46 -8.56
N GLN A 36 0.11 -1.58 -7.86
CA GLN A 36 -1.13 -2.33 -7.78
C GLN A 36 -1.71 -2.12 -6.39
N ILE A 37 -2.90 -1.52 -6.33
CA ILE A 37 -3.60 -1.37 -5.05
C ILE A 37 -4.38 -2.67 -4.82
N VAL A 38 -4.02 -3.41 -3.78
CA VAL A 38 -4.72 -4.65 -3.41
C VAL A 38 -5.65 -4.35 -2.23
N TYR A 39 -6.95 -4.53 -2.44
CA TYR A 39 -7.95 -4.47 -1.38
C TYR A 39 -8.21 -5.87 -0.86
N HIS A 40 -8.12 -6.05 0.45
CA HIS A 40 -8.47 -7.29 1.12
C HIS A 40 -9.89 -7.14 1.69
N HIS A 41 -10.81 -8.00 1.27
CA HIS A 41 -12.19 -8.02 1.74
C HIS A 41 -12.34 -8.94 2.96
N GLU A 42 -13.38 -8.68 3.78
CA GLU A 42 -13.65 -9.45 4.99
C GLU A 42 -14.04 -10.92 4.70
N ASP A 43 -14.48 -11.22 3.48
CA ASP A 43 -14.78 -12.57 3.02
C ASP A 43 -13.54 -13.36 2.56
N GLY A 44 -12.35 -12.75 2.66
CA GLY A 44 -11.07 -13.36 2.29
C GLY A 44 -10.74 -13.25 0.81
N THR A 45 -11.53 -12.51 0.02
CA THR A 45 -11.18 -12.20 -1.37
C THR A 45 -10.23 -11.01 -1.47
N GLU A 46 -9.43 -10.97 -2.54
CA GLU A 46 -8.49 -9.88 -2.84
C GLU A 46 -8.88 -9.26 -4.19
N GLU A 47 -9.00 -7.93 -4.23
CA GLU A 47 -9.25 -7.18 -5.45
C GLU A 47 -8.01 -6.35 -5.80
N ILE A 48 -7.49 -6.55 -7.02
CA ILE A 48 -6.39 -5.76 -7.56
C ILE A 48 -6.98 -4.60 -8.37
N VAL A 49 -6.82 -3.38 -7.86
CA VAL A 49 -7.20 -2.15 -8.55
C VAL A 49 -5.95 -1.56 -9.20
N PHE A 50 -5.97 -1.55 -10.54
CA PHE A 50 -4.98 -0.84 -11.33
C PHE A 50 -5.33 0.64 -11.34
N ASP A 51 -4.36 1.48 -10.98
CA ASP A 51 -4.55 2.91 -11.04
C ASP A 51 -4.52 3.41 -12.49
N SER A 52 -5.70 3.66 -13.06
CA SER A 52 -5.84 4.18 -14.43
C SER A 52 -5.37 5.63 -14.59
N ARG A 53 -4.92 6.31 -13.53
CA ARG A 53 -4.41 7.70 -13.60
C ARG A 53 -3.18 7.86 -14.49
N SER A 54 -2.41 6.79 -14.75
CA SER A 54 -1.29 6.81 -15.71
C SER A 54 -1.72 6.77 -17.19
N GLN A 55 -3.01 6.59 -17.52
CA GLN A 55 -3.45 6.58 -18.92
C GLN A 55 -3.75 7.97 -19.51
N ASN A 56 -3.73 9.05 -18.72
CA ASN A 56 -4.02 10.41 -19.21
C ASN A 56 -2.78 11.21 -19.64
N GLY A 57 -1.60 10.57 -19.73
CA GLY A 57 -0.33 11.22 -20.08
C GLY A 57 0.14 11.05 -21.53
N GLN A 58 -0.68 10.52 -22.44
CA GLN A 58 -0.36 10.44 -23.87
C GLN A 58 -1.41 11.22 -24.68
N ASN A 59 -1.15 12.51 -24.90
CA ASN A 59 -1.74 13.30 -25.98
C ASN A 59 -0.68 14.27 -26.50
#